data_AF-A0A0A8EMR7-F1
#
_entry.id   AF-A0A0A8EMR7-F1
#
_cell.length_a   1.000
_cell.length_b   1.000
_cell.length_c   1.000
_cell.angle_alpha   90.00
_cell.angle_beta   90.00
_cell.angle_gamma   90.00
#
_symmetry.space_group_name_H-M   'P 1'
#
loop_
_entity.id
_entity.type
_entity.pdbx_description
1 polymer ?
#
loop_
_entity_poly.entity_id
_entity_poly.type
_entity_poly.pdbx_seq_one_letter_code
_entity_poly.pdbx_strand_id
1 'polypeptide(L)'
;MQAIGLTPEQLPARMFCPQVVTDTGAKLSKSLIRRGQTALPEGAEPWMLDARKWPGSLSEYVERLLGLAGVLLSDPRHFFRSYSAAEIGRMMTAPQTRNLPTP
;
A
#
# COMPACT_ATOMS: atom_id res chain seq x y z
N MET A 1 -20.00 -10.30 5.98
CA MET A 1 -20.68 -9.53 4.92
C MET A 1 -21.10 -10.52 3.83
N GLN A 2 -22.39 -10.85 3.72
CA GLN A 2 -22.91 -11.78 2.70
C GLN A 2 -23.66 -10.98 1.63
N ALA A 3 -23.43 -11.32 0.35
CA ALA A 3 -24.28 -10.84 -0.74
C ALA A 3 -25.43 -11.83 -0.90
N ILE A 4 -26.66 -11.35 -0.85
CA ILE A 4 -27.86 -12.19 -0.99
C ILE A 4 -27.90 -12.74 -2.43
N GLY A 5 -28.10 -14.04 -2.58
CA GLY A 5 -28.29 -14.70 -3.87
C GLY A 5 -27.02 -15.17 -4.60
N LEU A 6 -25.84 -15.11 -3.95
CA LEU A 6 -24.59 -15.63 -4.52
C LEU A 6 -24.00 -16.71 -3.61
N THR A 7 -23.57 -17.82 -4.21
CA THR A 7 -22.73 -18.81 -3.51
C THR A 7 -21.32 -18.23 -3.32
N PRO A 8 -20.51 -18.72 -2.36
CA PRO A 8 -19.14 -18.25 -2.16
C PRO A 8 -18.28 -18.26 -3.43
N GLU A 9 -18.50 -19.24 -4.31
CA GLU A 9 -17.82 -19.42 -5.60
C GLU A 9 -18.20 -18.35 -6.65
N GLN A 10 -19.32 -17.66 -6.45
CA GLN A 10 -19.86 -16.64 -7.34
C GLN A 10 -19.58 -15.21 -6.86
N LEU A 11 -18.95 -15.05 -5.69
CA LEU A 11 -18.59 -13.73 -5.19
C LEU A 11 -17.46 -13.14 -6.05
N PRO A 12 -17.63 -11.92 -6.61
CA PRO A 12 -16.55 -11.25 -7.33
C PRO A 12 -15.34 -11.08 -6.42
N ALA A 13 -14.13 -11.18 -7.00
CA ALA A 13 -12.90 -10.88 -6.28
C ALA A 13 -12.98 -9.45 -5.69
N ARG A 14 -12.82 -9.34 -4.38
CA ARG A 14 -12.83 -8.05 -3.68
C ARG A 14 -11.39 -7.67 -3.36
N MET A 15 -10.89 -6.63 -4.01
CA MET A 15 -9.61 -6.04 -3.66
C MET A 15 -9.83 -4.86 -2.73
N PHE A 16 -9.18 -4.90 -1.57
CA PHE A 16 -9.07 -3.76 -0.68
C PHE A 16 -7.68 -3.16 -0.84
N CYS A 17 -7.62 -1.84 -0.98
CA CYS A 17 -6.37 -1.10 -0.96
C CYS A 17 -6.29 -0.33 0.36
N PRO A 18 -5.18 -0.45 1.12
CA PRO A 18 -5.02 0.32 2.36
C PRO A 18 -5.19 1.82 2.08
N GLN A 19 -5.78 2.51 3.05
CA GLN A 19 -5.89 3.96 2.99
C GLN A 19 -4.56 4.58 3.38
N VAL A 20 -4.03 5.44 2.52
CA VAL A 20 -2.87 6.28 2.82
C VAL A 20 -3.36 7.69 3.13
N VAL A 21 -2.95 8.23 4.28
CA VAL A 21 -3.41 9.51 4.81
C VAL A 21 -2.24 10.47 5.04
N THR A 22 -2.56 11.76 5.11
CA THR A 22 -1.66 12.83 5.54
C THR A 22 -1.55 12.86 7.07
N ASP A 23 -0.66 13.70 7.57
CA ASP A 23 -0.51 14.07 8.99
C ASP A 23 -1.82 14.54 9.64
N THR A 24 -2.66 15.25 8.88
CA THR A 24 -4.00 15.68 9.33
C THR A 24 -5.07 14.58 9.30
N GLY A 25 -4.74 13.39 8.79
CA GLY A 25 -5.69 12.30 8.59
C GLY A 25 -6.53 12.41 7.30
N ALA A 26 -6.32 13.44 6.49
CA ALA A 26 -6.94 13.56 5.17
C ALA A 26 -6.39 12.50 4.21
N LYS A 27 -7.21 12.04 3.25
CA LYS A 27 -6.73 11.09 2.23
C LYS A 27 -5.64 11.72 1.38
N LEU A 28 -4.53 11.01 1.22
CA LEU A 28 -3.41 11.46 0.42
C LEU A 28 -3.81 11.50 -1.06
N SER A 29 -3.63 12.66 -1.71
CA SER A 29 -3.92 12.85 -3.13
C SER A 29 -2.67 13.17 -3.93
N LYS A 30 -2.15 12.18 -4.66
CA LYS A 30 -0.97 12.35 -5.52
C LYS A 30 -1.18 13.37 -6.64
N SER A 31 -2.41 13.54 -7.12
CA SER A 31 -2.73 14.51 -8.18
C SER A 31 -2.71 15.95 -7.67
N LEU A 32 -3.24 16.21 -6.47
CA LEU A 32 -3.17 17.52 -5.83
C LEU A 32 -1.71 17.89 -5.51
N ILE A 33 -0.91 16.92 -5.03
CA ILE A 33 0.52 17.11 -4.76
C ILE A 33 1.25 17.50 -6.06
N ARG A 34 1.02 16.76 -7.15
CA ARG A 34 1.65 17.05 -8.46
C ARG A 34 1.25 18.40 -9.04
N ARG A 35 0.10 18.94 -8.68
CA ARG A 35 -0.38 20.28 -9.08
C ARG A 35 0.08 21.40 -8.14
N GLY A 36 0.83 21.08 -7.07
CA GLY A 36 1.25 22.05 -6.06
C GLY A 36 0.12 22.57 -5.17
N GLN A 37 -1.03 21.89 -5.16
CA GLN A 37 -2.22 22.31 -4.40
C GLN A 37 -2.25 21.77 -2.97
N THR A 38 -1.39 20.79 -2.68
CA THR A 38 -1.16 20.30 -1.32
C THR A 38 0.31 19.92 -1.19
N ALA A 39 0.86 20.07 0.02
CA ALA A 39 2.23 19.68 0.29
C ALA A 39 2.42 18.16 0.25
N LEU A 40 3.67 17.74 0.01
CA LEU A 40 4.11 16.38 0.30
C LEU A 40 3.99 16.15 1.81
N PRO A 41 3.32 15.08 2.26
CA PRO A 41 3.28 14.77 3.68
C PRO A 41 4.68 14.38 4.18
N GLU A 42 4.89 14.57 5.48
CA GLU A 42 6.15 14.21 6.13
C GLU A 42 6.52 12.74 5.91
N GLY A 43 7.81 12.49 5.64
CA GLY A 43 8.34 11.17 5.34
C GLY A 43 7.89 10.57 4.00
N ALA A 44 7.22 11.34 3.14
CA ALA A 44 6.93 10.93 1.76
C ALA A 44 8.19 11.02 0.91
N GLU A 45 8.54 9.89 0.28
CA GLU A 45 9.69 9.82 -0.61
C GLU A 45 9.32 10.13 -2.07
N PRO A 46 10.26 10.65 -2.90
CA PRO A 46 9.98 11.01 -4.29
C PRO A 46 9.40 9.86 -5.13
N TRP A 47 9.81 8.62 -4.84
CA TRP A 47 9.34 7.44 -5.55
C TRP A 47 7.85 7.12 -5.32
N MET A 48 7.28 7.60 -4.21
CA MET A 48 5.85 7.42 -3.90
C MET A 48 4.98 8.20 -4.88
N LEU A 49 5.50 9.29 -5.44
CA LEU A 49 4.86 10.03 -6.52
C LEU A 49 5.25 9.48 -7.90
N ASP A 50 6.51 9.11 -8.09
CA ASP A 50 7.06 8.65 -9.37
C ASP A 50 7.98 7.45 -9.16
N ALA A 51 7.48 6.24 -9.45
CA ALA A 51 8.22 4.99 -9.21
C ALA A 51 9.59 4.93 -9.89
N ARG A 52 9.85 5.73 -10.94
CA ARG A 52 11.16 5.84 -11.60
C ARG A 52 12.24 6.45 -10.70
N LYS A 53 11.84 7.11 -9.61
CA LYS A 53 12.74 7.67 -8.59
C LYS A 53 13.07 6.70 -7.47
N TRP A 54 12.67 5.43 -7.58
CA TRP A 54 13.08 4.40 -6.63
C TRP A 54 14.62 4.29 -6.63
N PRO A 55 15.28 4.29 -5.46
CA PRO A 55 16.74 4.29 -5.38
C PRO A 55 17.40 2.97 -5.79
N GLY A 56 16.65 1.86 -5.76
CA GLY A 56 17.13 0.53 -6.15
C GLY A 56 16.77 0.15 -7.59
N SER A 57 16.90 -1.14 -7.92
CA SER A 57 16.50 -1.65 -9.24
C SER A 57 14.97 -1.77 -9.37
N LEU A 58 14.47 -1.82 -10.62
CA LEU A 58 13.04 -2.09 -10.87
C LEU A 58 12.61 -3.46 -10.30
N SER A 59 13.46 -4.48 -10.42
CA SER A 59 13.17 -5.81 -9.88
C SER A 59 13.02 -5.77 -8.37
N GLU A 60 13.90 -5.05 -7.68
CA GLU A 60 13.79 -4.84 -6.24
C GLU A 60 12.50 -4.09 -5.90
N TYR A 61 12.18 -2.99 -6.61
CA TYR A 61 10.94 -2.25 -6.37
C TYR A 61 9.71 -3.15 -6.46
N VAL A 62 9.62 -4.00 -7.48
CA VAL A 62 8.52 -4.94 -7.68
C VAL A 62 8.48 -5.98 -6.56
N GLU A 63 9.61 -6.58 -6.21
CA GLU A 63 9.69 -7.54 -5.10
C GLU A 63 9.22 -6.90 -3.78
N ARG A 64 9.68 -5.68 -3.48
CA ARG A 64 9.28 -4.95 -2.28
C ARG A 64 7.78 -4.65 -2.27
N LEU A 65 7.24 -4.22 -3.41
CA LEU A 65 5.81 -3.91 -3.56
C LEU A 65 4.94 -5.15 -3.36
N LEU A 66 5.36 -6.30 -3.91
CA LEU A 66 4.66 -7.57 -3.73
C LEU A 66 4.70 -8.03 -2.27
N GLY A 67 5.84 -7.92 -1.59
CA GLY A 67 5.92 -8.24 -0.17
C GLY A 67 5.08 -7.31 0.72
N LEU A 68 5.05 -6.00 0.42
CA LEU A 68 4.15 -5.06 1.08
C LEU A 68 2.69 -5.50 0.90
N ALA A 69 2.27 -5.84 -0.32
CA ALA A 69 0.94 -6.35 -0.58
C ALA A 69 0.65 -7.62 0.24
N GLY A 70 1.61 -8.54 0.33
CA GLY A 70 1.51 -9.74 1.17
C GLY A 70 1.25 -9.42 2.64
N VAL A 71 1.98 -8.45 3.22
CA VAL A 71 1.77 -8.01 4.62
C VAL A 71 0.38 -7.39 4.80
N LEU A 72 -0.03 -6.50 3.90
CA LEU A 72 -1.33 -5.83 4.01
C LEU A 72 -2.51 -6.80 3.87
N LEU A 73 -2.32 -7.90 3.15
CA LEU A 73 -3.32 -8.94 2.95
C LEU A 73 -3.27 -10.04 4.03
N SER A 74 -2.22 -10.12 4.85
CA SER A 74 -2.04 -11.21 5.82
C SER A 74 -2.94 -11.11 7.05
N ASP A 75 -3.44 -9.92 7.40
CA ASP A 75 -4.34 -9.72 8.55
C ASP A 75 -5.53 -8.82 8.15
N PRO A 76 -6.79 -9.24 8.34
CA PRO A 76 -7.97 -8.44 8.05
C PRO A 76 -8.01 -7.09 8.80
N ARG A 77 -7.27 -6.92 9.90
CA ARG A 77 -7.16 -5.65 10.62
C ARG A 77 -6.50 -4.55 9.79
N HIS A 78 -5.65 -4.91 8.83
CA HIS A 78 -5.06 -3.94 7.90
C HIS A 78 -6.12 -3.28 7.01
N PHE A 79 -7.30 -3.90 6.86
CA PHE A 79 -8.43 -3.32 6.12
C PHE A 79 -9.06 -2.12 6.83
N PHE A 80 -8.91 -2.05 8.16
CA PHE A 80 -9.47 -0.99 8.97
C PHE A 80 -8.41 0.04 9.42
N ARG A 81 -7.15 -0.16 9.01
CA ARG A 81 -6.05 0.74 9.32
C ARG A 81 -5.79 1.73 8.20
N SER A 82 -5.47 2.95 8.60
CA SER A 82 -4.86 3.97 7.74
C SER A 82 -3.36 4.02 7.97
N TYR A 83 -2.60 4.35 6.93
CA TYR A 83 -1.14 4.40 6.93
C TYR A 83 -0.67 5.79 6.53
N SER A 84 0.38 6.29 7.17
CA SER A 84 1.08 7.47 6.67
C SER A 84 1.98 7.11 5.49
N ALA A 85 2.39 8.11 4.71
CA ALA A 85 3.39 7.92 3.67
C ALA A 85 4.71 7.37 4.27
N ALA A 86 5.16 7.91 5.40
CA ALA A 86 6.32 7.42 6.14
C ALA A 86 6.23 5.93 6.50
N GLU A 87 5.05 5.48 6.96
CA GLU A 87 4.84 4.09 7.34
C GLU A 87 4.88 3.15 6.12
N ILE A 88 4.28 3.55 5.00
CA ILE A 88 4.43 2.83 3.73
C ILE A 88 5.91 2.78 3.29
N GLY A 89 6.64 3.88 3.46
CA GLY A 89 8.07 3.94 3.18
C GLY A 89 8.87 2.95 4.02
N ARG A 90 8.63 2.93 5.33
CA ARG A 90 9.24 1.99 6.27
C ARG A 90 8.95 0.53 5.88
N MET A 91 7.71 0.21 5.53
CA MET A 91 7.35 -1.17 5.14
C MET A 91 7.95 -1.58 3.78
N MET A 92 8.06 -0.64 2.83
CA MET A 92 8.70 -0.90 1.52
C MET A 92 10.20 -1.17 1.64
N THR A 93 10.88 -0.56 2.61
CA THR A 93 12.35 -0.67 2.74
C THR A 93 12.79 -1.64 3.84
N ALA A 94 11.88 -2.04 4.74
CA ALA A 94 12.16 -3.02 5.78
C ALA A 94 12.69 -4.34 5.19
N PRO A 95 13.65 -5.02 5.85
CA PRO A 95 14.08 -6.36 5.47
C PRO A 95 12.86 -7.28 5.38
N GLN A 96 12.64 -7.88 4.21
CA GLN A 96 11.52 -8.80 4.05
C GLN A 96 11.91 -10.19 4.54
N THR A 97 11.19 -10.68 5.54
CA THR A 97 11.18 -12.11 5.87
C THR A 97 10.36 -12.83 4.81
N ARG A 98 11.02 -13.57 3.90
CA ARG A 98 10.33 -14.49 2.99
C ARG A 98 9.71 -15.61 3.81
N ASN A 99 8.41 -15.51 4.07
CA ASN A 99 7.62 -16.64 4.53
C ASN A 99 7.24 -17.46 3.29
N LEU A 100 8.09 -18.41 2.91
CA LEU A 100 7.72 -19.42 1.93
C LEU A 100 6.65 -20.32 2.56
N PRO A 101 5.52 -20.60 1.88
CA PRO A 101 4.59 -21.61 2.35
C PRO A 101 5.37 -22.93 2.43
N THR A 102 5.33 -23.54 3.62
CA THR A 102 5.88 -24.88 3.84
C THR A 102 5.08 -25.87 2.97
N PRO A 103 5.74 -26.79 2.24
CA PRO A 103 5.07 -27.73 1.33
C PRO A 103 4.07 -28.64 2.04
#